data_AF-A0A8H6WDE6-F1
#
_entry.id   AF-A0A8H6WDE6-F1
#
_cell.length_a   1.000
_cell.length_b   1.000
_cell.length_c   1.000
_cell.angle_alpha   90.00
_cell.angle_beta   90.00
_cell.angle_gamma   90.00
#
_symmetry.space_group_name_H-M   'P 1'
#
loop_
_entity.id
_entity.type
_entity.pdbx_description
1 polymer ?
#
loop_
_entity_poly.entity_id
_entity_poly.type
_entity_poly.pdbx_seq_one_letter_code
_entity_poly.pdbx_strand_id
1 'polypeptide(L)'
;MATVYECDCLRYCGGVKKRVSKTTYNAHAPFRRSKLTQSFADFASSAGAPTPHTHPPAAPQTSASNQRASSAGPSKSRSKKRVRAPSPPTANPLPMDGFTEHEQEQYAAPSSPKRARVGEYTSPKVLSPRGSKLVSLHEVLESEQNPDPEPYEDDDVPDPDCFDDPEEDEPTVGQPPVPPPPPPPPASPPPPPAPGPAPAEHPPAPDADDVPLWSVMPELDPEKPLPVTAIDLGDGRVLLRARDRYRQRITGRAGQVVRAYVEQHSGEQYADRYTPALLRWARMRLPNGQIARSAWKESHKGLTRVRMARNVRYLDEELDSEAYAEVQFFFQSDLEDEPKTLALVSVYSAPDTELLAESNKTLWVCKYRGEESLKIIDVRAIASVVAMVPYDETRVFAVHKMGLEVGEMVGYMEKDNEEDSDDEEDDDE
;
A
#
# COMPACT_ATOMS: atom_id res chain seq x y z
N MET A 1 51.21 -3.50 -1.76
CA MET A 1 50.40 -2.26 -1.90
C MET A 1 49.06 -2.51 -1.22
N ALA A 2 48.70 -1.73 -0.20
CA ALA A 2 47.43 -1.92 0.50
C ALA A 2 46.27 -1.45 -0.39
N THR A 3 45.26 -2.29 -0.58
CA THR A 3 44.05 -1.95 -1.33
C THR A 3 43.24 -0.92 -0.55
N VAL A 4 43.07 0.26 -1.15
CA VAL A 4 42.23 1.32 -0.60
C VAL A 4 40.80 1.12 -1.12
N TYR A 5 39.83 1.15 -0.21
CA TYR A 5 38.40 1.06 -0.55
C TYR A 5 37.77 2.45 -0.45
N GLU A 6 36.93 2.81 -1.42
CA GLU A 6 36.21 4.08 -1.46
C GLU A 6 34.70 3.84 -1.54
N CYS A 7 33.91 4.52 -0.71
CA CYS A 7 32.45 4.40 -0.69
C CYS A 7 31.78 5.78 -0.77
N ASP A 8 30.65 5.85 -1.47
CA ASP A 8 29.82 7.03 -1.70
C ASP A 8 28.33 6.77 -1.42
N CYS A 9 28.01 5.83 -0.53
CA CYS A 9 26.62 5.54 -0.18
C CYS A 9 25.89 6.77 0.39
N LEU A 10 24.60 6.91 0.09
CA LEU A 10 23.82 8.08 0.53
C LEU A 10 23.60 8.09 2.05
N ARG A 11 23.43 6.91 2.65
CA ARG A 11 23.09 6.78 4.08
C ARG A 11 24.26 7.14 5.01
N TYR A 12 25.46 6.63 4.75
CA TYR A 12 26.60 6.80 5.67
C TYR A 12 27.71 7.71 5.13
N CYS A 13 27.87 7.79 3.80
CA CYS A 13 28.88 8.64 3.18
C CYS A 13 28.31 9.98 2.68
N GLY A 14 26.98 10.17 2.75
CA GLY A 14 26.31 11.38 2.27
C GLY A 14 26.43 11.59 0.76
N GLY A 15 26.67 10.53 -0.01
CA GLY A 15 26.92 10.64 -1.46
C GLY A 15 28.32 11.12 -1.86
N VAL A 16 29.21 11.40 -0.89
CA VAL A 16 30.59 11.84 -1.15
C VAL A 16 31.53 10.65 -1.05
N LYS A 17 32.46 10.51 -2.00
CA LYS A 17 33.50 9.47 -1.96
C LYS A 17 34.39 9.66 -0.74
N LYS A 18 34.36 8.69 0.17
CA LYS A 18 35.23 8.63 1.36
C LYS A 18 36.05 7.35 1.32
N ARG A 19 37.32 7.44 1.74
CA ARG A 19 38.17 6.27 1.98
C ARG A 19 37.66 5.55 3.22
N VAL A 20 37.40 4.26 3.09
CA VAL A 20 36.84 3.42 4.15
C VAL A 20 37.62 2.13 4.29
N SER A 21 37.47 1.45 5.43
CA SER A 21 38.00 0.09 5.59
C SER A 21 37.26 -0.89 4.67
N LYS A 22 37.85 -2.07 4.41
CA LYS A 22 37.19 -3.14 3.65
C LYS A 22 35.87 -3.59 4.31
N THR A 23 35.86 -3.68 5.64
CA THR A 23 34.67 -4.07 6.41
C THR A 23 33.56 -3.05 6.25
N THR A 24 33.88 -1.76 6.40
CA THR A 24 32.94 -0.64 6.20
C THR A 24 32.42 -0.60 4.75
N TYR A 25 33.29 -0.81 3.76
CA TYR A 25 32.91 -0.87 2.34
C TYR A 25 31.88 -1.98 2.05
N ASN A 26 32.04 -3.14 2.68
CA ASN A 26 31.11 -4.26 2.55
C ASN A 26 29.80 -4.00 3.31
N ALA A 27 29.86 -3.45 4.52
CA ALA A 27 28.68 -3.05 5.28
C ALA A 27 27.83 -2.00 4.54
N HIS A 28 28.48 -1.12 3.78
CA HIS A 28 27.79 -0.10 2.97
C HIS A 28 27.25 -0.65 1.64
N ALA A 29 27.51 -1.91 1.26
CA ALA A 29 27.07 -2.50 -0.01
C ALA A 29 25.58 -2.32 -0.34
N PRO A 30 24.62 -2.50 0.60
CA PRO A 30 23.19 -2.36 0.32
C PRO A 30 22.77 -0.91 -0.01
N PHE A 31 23.54 0.07 0.43
CA PHE A 31 23.21 1.50 0.35
C PHE A 31 24.03 2.24 -0.71
N ARG A 32 24.99 1.55 -1.36
CA ARG A 32 25.68 2.09 -2.53
C ARG A 32 24.70 2.09 -3.70
N ARG A 33 24.65 3.19 -4.45
CA ARG A 33 23.81 3.29 -5.66
C ARG A 33 24.15 2.07 -6.54
N SER A 34 23.19 1.16 -6.70
CA SER A 34 23.40 0.01 -7.58
C SER A 34 23.75 0.52 -8.97
N LYS A 35 24.72 -0.12 -9.64
CA LYS A 35 25.27 0.26 -10.95
C LYS A 35 24.25 0.36 -12.11
N LEU A 36 22.96 0.11 -11.86
CA LEU A 36 21.88 0.20 -12.85
C LEU A 36 21.71 1.60 -13.44
N THR A 37 22.12 2.68 -12.76
CA THR A 37 22.09 4.04 -13.33
C THR A 37 23.31 4.39 -14.16
N GLN A 38 24.42 3.64 -14.07
CA GLN A 38 25.59 3.84 -14.94
C GLN A 38 25.36 3.23 -16.34
N SER A 39 24.63 2.11 -16.46
CA SER A 39 24.42 1.47 -17.76
C SER A 39 23.56 2.29 -18.73
N PHE A 40 22.69 3.18 -18.21
CA PHE A 40 21.86 4.03 -19.06
C PHE A 40 22.64 5.23 -19.63
N ALA A 41 23.58 5.80 -18.86
CA ALA A 41 24.46 6.88 -19.30
C ALA A 41 25.49 6.38 -20.33
N ASP A 42 26.01 5.16 -20.16
CA ASP A 42 26.91 4.53 -21.12
C ASP A 42 26.17 4.13 -22.43
N PHE A 43 24.90 3.73 -22.34
CA PHE A 43 24.06 3.44 -23.51
C PHE A 43 23.73 4.71 -24.31
N ALA A 44 23.32 5.79 -23.64
CA ALA A 44 23.03 7.08 -24.27
C ALA A 44 24.27 7.71 -24.95
N SER A 45 25.47 7.44 -24.42
CA SER A 45 26.73 7.90 -25.00
C SER A 45 27.18 7.07 -26.23
N SER A 46 26.61 5.88 -26.42
CA SER A 46 26.91 4.98 -27.56
C SER A 46 25.98 5.15 -28.76
N ALA A 47 24.82 5.80 -28.57
CA ALA A 47 23.87 6.10 -29.63
C ALA A 47 24.29 7.38 -30.36
N GLY A 48 25.17 7.22 -31.37
CA GLY A 48 25.63 8.29 -32.23
C GLY A 48 24.48 9.07 -32.91
N ALA A 49 24.66 10.38 -33.03
CA ALA A 49 23.72 11.30 -33.64
C ALA A 49 23.35 10.91 -35.09
N PRO A 50 22.07 11.02 -35.49
CA PRO A 50 21.66 10.66 -36.85
C PRO A 50 22.04 11.76 -37.86
N THR A 51 22.81 11.37 -38.88
CA THR A 51 22.99 12.13 -40.12
C THR A 51 21.72 12.07 -40.99
N PRO A 52 21.32 13.16 -41.66
CA PRO A 52 20.12 13.18 -42.48
C PRO A 52 20.40 12.58 -43.86
N HIS A 53 19.72 11.48 -44.21
CA HIS A 53 19.68 10.97 -45.58
C HIS A 53 18.30 11.08 -46.20
N THR A 54 18.34 11.59 -47.42
CA THR A 54 17.28 11.96 -48.34
C THR A 54 16.73 10.73 -49.10
N HIS A 55 15.42 10.79 -49.43
CA HIS A 55 14.65 10.01 -50.42
C HIS A 55 13.82 8.79 -49.95
N PRO A 56 12.54 8.69 -50.39
CA PRO A 56 11.69 7.52 -50.19
C PRO A 56 11.78 6.52 -51.37
N PRO A 57 11.58 5.20 -51.15
CA PRO A 57 11.54 4.22 -52.23
C PRO A 57 10.14 4.10 -52.86
N ALA A 58 10.14 3.86 -54.17
CA ALA A 58 8.99 3.71 -55.04
C ALA A 58 8.29 2.34 -54.90
N ALA A 59 6.98 2.35 -55.16
CA ALA A 59 6.12 1.16 -55.20
C ALA A 59 6.36 0.29 -56.46
N PRO A 60 6.15 -1.04 -56.40
CA PRO A 60 6.31 -1.91 -57.55
C PRO A 60 5.06 -1.94 -58.43
N GLN A 61 5.29 -1.88 -59.75
CA GLN A 61 4.29 -2.13 -60.79
C GLN A 61 4.23 -3.61 -61.16
N THR A 62 3.02 -4.12 -61.42
CA THR A 62 2.82 -5.33 -62.24
C THR A 62 1.67 -5.12 -63.24
N SER A 63 2.01 -5.33 -64.51
CA SER A 63 1.24 -5.65 -65.72
C SER A 63 0.08 -6.66 -65.53
N ALA A 64 -0.96 -6.84 -66.35
CA ALA A 64 -1.31 -6.39 -67.72
C ALA A 64 -2.78 -6.74 -68.06
N SER A 65 -3.31 -6.04 -69.08
CA SER A 65 -4.24 -6.47 -70.15
C SER A 65 -5.68 -6.94 -69.84
N ASN A 66 -6.68 -6.16 -70.27
CA ASN A 66 -7.50 -6.54 -71.44
C ASN A 66 -8.39 -5.39 -71.96
N GLN A 67 -8.60 -5.41 -73.27
CA GLN A 67 -9.24 -4.41 -74.13
C GLN A 67 -10.79 -4.49 -74.15
N ARG A 68 -11.44 -3.33 -74.35
CA ARG A 68 -12.55 -3.01 -75.30
C ARG A 68 -13.29 -1.76 -74.79
N ALA A 69 -13.14 -0.60 -75.44
CA ALA A 69 -13.85 -0.12 -76.63
C ALA A 69 -15.20 0.58 -76.34
N SER A 70 -15.20 1.90 -76.60
CA SER A 70 -16.26 2.76 -77.16
C SER A 70 -17.57 3.02 -76.37
N SER A 71 -17.83 4.27 -75.97
CA SER A 71 -18.63 5.22 -76.78
C SER A 71 -18.86 6.58 -76.09
N ALA A 72 -18.85 7.63 -76.93
CA ALA A 72 -19.05 9.06 -76.77
C ALA A 72 -20.18 9.63 -75.85
N GLY A 73 -19.81 10.63 -75.04
CA GLY A 73 -20.39 11.99 -74.81
C GLY A 73 -21.89 12.22 -74.47
N PRO A 74 -22.34 13.48 -74.21
CA PRO A 74 -21.61 14.67 -73.77
C PRO A 74 -22.26 15.44 -72.58
N SER A 75 -21.45 16.32 -71.99
CA SER A 75 -21.72 17.61 -71.30
C SER A 75 -23.15 17.98 -70.80
N LYS A 76 -23.19 18.51 -69.55
CA LYS A 76 -23.70 19.87 -69.26
C LYS A 76 -23.45 20.32 -67.82
N SER A 77 -23.04 21.58 -67.72
CA SER A 77 -22.89 22.44 -66.56
C SER A 77 -24.26 22.89 -66.00
N ARG A 78 -24.35 23.14 -64.68
CA ARG A 78 -24.80 24.44 -64.11
C ARG A 78 -25.02 24.41 -62.59
N SER A 79 -24.49 25.46 -61.98
CA SER A 79 -25.14 26.34 -61.00
C SER A 79 -25.39 25.86 -59.56
N LYS A 80 -24.51 26.36 -58.70
CA LYS A 80 -24.77 26.87 -57.34
C LYS A 80 -26.23 27.29 -57.11
N LYS A 81 -26.87 26.75 -56.06
CA LYS A 81 -27.95 27.42 -55.34
C LYS A 81 -27.85 27.15 -53.84
N ARG A 82 -27.61 28.24 -53.13
CA ARG A 82 -27.55 28.42 -51.68
C ARG A 82 -28.98 28.25 -51.14
N VAL A 83 -29.20 27.37 -50.16
CA VAL A 83 -30.45 27.34 -49.37
C VAL A 83 -30.08 27.21 -47.89
N ARG A 84 -30.72 28.09 -47.12
CA ARG A 84 -30.58 28.33 -45.68
C ARG A 84 -30.99 27.11 -44.84
N ALA A 85 -30.30 26.94 -43.72
CA ALA A 85 -30.76 26.17 -42.58
C ALA A 85 -31.96 26.85 -41.88
N PRO A 86 -32.95 26.09 -41.38
CA PRO A 86 -33.85 26.53 -40.33
C PRO A 86 -33.42 26.00 -38.94
N SER A 87 -33.54 26.89 -37.96
CA SER A 87 -33.26 26.75 -36.52
C SER A 87 -34.22 25.77 -35.81
N PRO A 88 -33.91 25.35 -34.55
CA PRO A 88 -34.63 24.29 -33.85
C PRO A 88 -35.94 24.77 -33.20
N PRO A 89 -36.92 23.88 -32.94
CA PRO A 89 -38.15 24.25 -32.26
C PRO A 89 -37.98 24.34 -30.74
N THR A 90 -38.48 25.45 -30.21
CA THR A 90 -38.66 25.84 -28.81
C THR A 90 -39.72 24.98 -28.10
N ALA A 91 -39.47 24.73 -26.83
CA ALA A 91 -40.37 24.09 -25.87
C ALA A 91 -41.69 24.85 -25.67
N ASN A 92 -42.75 24.11 -25.33
CA ASN A 92 -43.92 24.64 -24.63
C ASN A 92 -44.39 23.64 -23.56
N PRO A 93 -44.96 24.13 -22.44
CA PRO A 93 -45.22 23.37 -21.22
C PRO A 93 -46.62 22.74 -21.20
N LEU A 94 -46.78 21.66 -20.44
CA LEU A 94 -48.09 21.07 -20.13
C LEU A 94 -48.68 21.64 -18.83
N PRO A 95 -50.01 21.76 -18.73
CA PRO A 95 -50.69 22.48 -17.66
C PRO A 95 -50.99 21.62 -16.43
N MET A 96 -51.03 22.31 -15.29
CA MET A 96 -51.67 21.91 -14.03
C MET A 96 -53.17 22.19 -14.09
N ASP A 97 -53.98 21.25 -13.62
CA ASP A 97 -55.31 21.40 -13.00
C ASP A 97 -55.54 20.05 -12.28
N GLY A 98 -56.00 19.91 -11.03
CA GLY A 98 -56.67 20.83 -10.12
C GLY A 98 -57.87 20.12 -9.48
N PHE A 99 -57.76 19.79 -8.19
CA PHE A 99 -58.82 19.56 -7.17
C PHE A 99 -59.88 18.46 -7.39
N THR A 100 -60.15 17.58 -6.41
CA THR A 100 -60.93 17.96 -5.21
C THR A 100 -60.78 16.94 -4.06
N GLU A 101 -60.60 17.47 -2.86
CA GLU A 101 -60.82 16.82 -1.56
C GLU A 101 -62.32 16.81 -1.21
N HIS A 102 -62.76 15.79 -0.47
CA HIS A 102 -63.64 15.87 0.72
C HIS A 102 -63.91 14.42 1.21
N GLU A 103 -63.43 14.07 2.42
CA GLU A 103 -64.22 13.77 3.64
C GLU A 103 -65.10 12.50 3.59
N GLN A 104 -65.36 11.75 4.66
CA GLN A 104 -64.76 11.49 5.98
C GLN A 104 -65.54 10.26 6.53
N GLU A 105 -64.94 9.56 7.49
CA GLU A 105 -65.61 8.82 8.59
C GLU A 105 -66.27 7.42 8.44
N GLN A 106 -65.79 6.55 9.36
CA GLN A 106 -66.51 5.55 10.18
C GLN A 106 -67.01 4.25 9.52
N TYR A 107 -66.47 3.10 9.97
CA TYR A 107 -67.08 2.21 10.96
C TYR A 107 -66.31 0.88 11.14
N ALA A 108 -66.10 0.53 12.42
CA ALA A 108 -66.14 -0.80 13.03
C ALA A 108 -65.16 -1.94 12.63
N ALA A 109 -64.48 -2.46 13.68
CA ALA A 109 -63.86 -3.78 13.75
C ALA A 109 -64.86 -4.93 13.47
N PRO A 110 -64.38 -6.16 13.17
CA PRO A 110 -64.31 -7.14 14.26
C PRO A 110 -63.20 -8.22 14.17
N SER A 111 -62.84 -8.70 15.37
CA SER A 111 -62.59 -10.11 15.77
C SER A 111 -61.53 -10.98 15.07
N SER A 112 -60.56 -11.39 15.91
CA SER A 112 -59.73 -12.60 15.86
C SER A 112 -60.32 -13.83 15.17
N PRO A 113 -59.44 -14.71 14.64
CA PRO A 113 -59.50 -16.09 15.12
C PRO A 113 -58.14 -16.79 15.35
N LYS A 114 -58.06 -17.45 16.51
CA LYS A 114 -57.64 -18.84 16.78
C LYS A 114 -56.33 -19.38 16.18
N ARG A 115 -55.38 -19.59 17.10
CA ARG A 115 -54.60 -20.84 17.36
C ARG A 115 -54.54 -21.87 16.22
N ALA A 116 -53.33 -22.05 15.68
CA ALA A 116 -52.85 -23.32 15.16
C ALA A 116 -51.52 -23.69 15.83
N ARG A 117 -51.50 -24.87 16.46
CA ARG A 117 -50.31 -25.61 16.93
C ARG A 117 -49.84 -26.46 15.75
N VAL A 118 -48.59 -26.32 15.31
CA VAL A 118 -47.64 -27.32 14.75
C VAL A 118 -46.34 -26.51 14.55
N GLY A 119 -45.11 -26.92 14.83
CA GLY A 119 -44.47 -28.15 15.26
C GLY A 119 -42.98 -27.81 15.39
N GLU A 120 -42.26 -28.60 16.19
CA GLU A 120 -40.84 -28.45 16.49
C GLU A 120 -39.96 -28.33 15.22
N TYR A 121 -39.10 -27.33 15.20
CA TYR A 121 -37.82 -27.39 14.49
C TYR A 121 -36.75 -26.87 15.44
N THR A 122 -35.93 -27.80 15.93
CA THR A 122 -34.74 -27.52 16.72
C THR A 122 -33.66 -26.97 15.80
N SER A 123 -33.43 -25.66 15.84
CA SER A 123 -32.24 -25.04 15.24
C SER A 123 -30.99 -25.40 16.05
N PRO A 124 -29.87 -25.74 15.40
CA PRO A 124 -28.63 -26.04 16.09
C PRO A 124 -28.01 -24.77 16.69
N LYS A 125 -27.61 -24.88 17.96
CA LYS A 125 -26.81 -23.89 18.69
C LYS A 125 -25.49 -23.65 17.96
N VAL A 126 -25.33 -22.47 17.37
CA VAL A 126 -24.01 -21.95 17.01
C VAL A 126 -23.31 -21.56 18.31
N LEU A 127 -22.32 -22.36 18.68
CA LEU A 127 -21.40 -22.06 19.77
C LEU A 127 -20.55 -20.86 19.35
N SER A 128 -20.81 -19.72 19.98
CA SER A 128 -19.94 -18.55 19.94
C SER A 128 -18.56 -18.90 20.52
N PRO A 129 -17.45 -18.67 19.78
CA PRO A 129 -16.12 -18.73 20.36
C PRO A 129 -15.89 -17.53 21.26
N ARG A 130 -15.56 -17.84 22.52
CA ARG A 130 -15.14 -16.89 23.54
C ARG A 130 -13.87 -16.14 23.12
N GLY A 131 -13.88 -14.82 23.31
CA GLY A 131 -12.76 -14.15 23.97
C GLY A 131 -11.72 -13.44 23.10
N SER A 132 -12.14 -12.46 22.28
CA SER A 132 -11.32 -11.28 22.01
C SER A 132 -12.15 -10.05 22.37
N LYS A 133 -11.99 -9.55 23.61
CA LYS A 133 -12.54 -8.23 23.95
C LYS A 133 -11.80 -7.20 23.09
N LEU A 134 -12.48 -6.67 22.09
CA LEU A 134 -12.13 -5.38 21.50
C LEU A 134 -12.30 -4.36 22.63
N VAL A 135 -11.18 -3.88 23.15
CA VAL A 135 -11.16 -2.76 24.12
C VAL A 135 -11.43 -1.51 23.33
N SER A 136 -12.41 -0.71 23.76
CA SER A 136 -12.90 0.45 23.00
C SER A 136 -11.78 1.46 22.71
N LEU A 137 -11.77 2.12 21.54
CA LEU A 137 -10.97 3.35 21.33
C LEU A 137 -11.26 4.41 22.40
N HIS A 138 -12.45 4.34 23.01
CA HIS A 138 -12.92 5.20 24.09
C HIS A 138 -12.32 4.84 25.47
N GLU A 139 -11.96 3.57 25.71
CA GLU A 139 -11.57 3.06 27.05
C GLU A 139 -10.16 3.52 27.50
N VAL A 140 -9.43 4.27 26.68
CA VAL A 140 -8.13 4.86 27.03
C VAL A 140 -8.29 6.31 27.54
N LEU A 141 -9.50 6.86 27.55
CA LEU A 141 -9.75 8.26 27.94
C LEU A 141 -9.86 8.50 29.45
N GLU A 142 -10.00 7.47 30.29
CA GLU A 142 -10.26 7.66 31.72
C GLU A 142 -9.02 7.70 32.62
N SER A 143 -7.80 7.57 32.10
CA SER A 143 -6.57 7.57 32.94
C SER A 143 -5.71 8.85 32.87
N GLU A 144 -6.12 9.91 32.16
CA GLU A 144 -5.38 11.19 32.07
C GLU A 144 -6.14 12.38 32.68
N GLN A 145 -6.84 12.18 33.80
CA GLN A 145 -7.21 13.27 34.73
C GLN A 145 -6.44 13.12 36.03
N ASN A 146 -5.14 13.42 35.96
CA ASN A 146 -4.34 13.68 37.15
C ASN A 146 -4.64 15.13 37.57
N PRO A 147 -5.15 15.40 38.78
CA PRO A 147 -5.27 16.76 39.29
C PRO A 147 -3.88 17.39 39.44
N ASP A 148 -3.81 18.71 39.24
CA ASP A 148 -2.62 19.55 39.37
C ASP A 148 -1.65 19.09 40.46
N PRO A 149 -0.34 18.96 40.18
CA PRO A 149 0.64 18.83 41.25
C PRO A 149 0.63 20.13 42.06
N GLU A 150 0.36 20.02 43.36
CA GLU A 150 0.51 21.12 44.31
C GLU A 150 1.90 21.76 44.18
N PRO A 151 2.00 23.09 44.35
CA PRO A 151 3.28 23.78 44.26
C PRO A 151 4.23 23.24 45.33
N TYR A 152 5.32 22.63 44.87
CA TYR A 152 6.46 22.31 45.72
C TYR A 152 7.01 23.63 46.28
N GLU A 153 6.98 23.78 47.61
CA GLU A 153 7.65 24.87 48.29
C GLU A 153 9.18 24.69 48.10
N ASP A 154 9.79 25.62 47.38
CA ASP A 154 11.24 25.81 47.27
C ASP A 154 11.78 26.30 48.63
N ASP A 155 12.01 25.38 49.56
CA ASP A 155 12.90 25.60 50.70
C ASP A 155 14.26 25.00 50.37
N ASP A 156 15.21 25.85 49.96
CA ASP A 156 16.67 25.77 50.19
C ASP A 156 17.39 26.55 49.09
N VAL A 157 17.37 27.88 49.20
CA VAL A 157 18.34 28.76 48.54
C VAL A 157 19.56 28.86 49.46
N PRO A 158 20.70 28.20 49.15
CA PRO A 158 21.92 28.45 49.91
C PRO A 158 22.46 29.85 49.61
N ASP A 159 22.80 30.55 50.69
CA ASP A 159 23.40 31.89 50.75
C ASP A 159 24.55 32.08 49.73
N PRO A 160 24.60 33.21 49.00
CA PRO A 160 25.66 33.51 48.03
C PRO A 160 26.96 34.10 48.64
N ASP A 161 27.18 34.03 49.95
CA ASP A 161 28.32 34.67 50.62
C ASP A 161 29.17 33.69 51.45
N CYS A 162 29.86 32.77 50.77
CA CYS A 162 31.03 32.06 51.32
C CYS A 162 32.16 32.07 50.29
N PHE A 163 32.80 33.23 50.16
CA PHE A 163 34.15 33.36 49.62
C PHE A 163 35.13 32.74 50.62
N ASP A 164 35.82 31.66 50.25
CA ASP A 164 37.08 31.27 50.89
C ASP A 164 38.04 30.64 49.86
N ASP A 165 39.23 31.24 49.87
CA ASP A 165 40.55 31.01 49.27
C ASP A 165 40.83 30.06 48.07
N PRO A 166 41.70 30.48 47.13
CA PRO A 166 42.28 29.61 46.11
C PRO A 166 43.39 28.71 46.70
N GLU A 167 43.13 27.40 46.78
CA GLU A 167 44.18 26.41 47.02
C GLU A 167 45.13 26.32 45.81
N GLU A 168 46.42 26.35 46.12
CA GLU A 168 47.54 26.29 45.19
C GLU A 168 47.62 24.90 44.51
N ASP A 169 47.71 24.90 43.18
CA ASP A 169 47.96 23.72 42.34
C ASP A 169 49.31 23.06 42.68
N GLU A 170 49.27 21.93 43.38
CA GLU A 170 50.40 21.01 43.50
C GLU A 170 50.59 20.20 42.19
N PRO A 171 51.80 20.17 41.60
CA PRO A 171 52.05 19.47 40.35
C PRO A 171 51.99 17.95 40.53
N THR A 172 50.96 17.33 39.95
CA THR A 172 50.79 15.88 39.94
C THR A 172 51.95 15.20 39.20
N VAL A 173 52.75 14.45 39.96
CA VAL A 173 53.87 13.64 39.47
C VAL A 173 53.37 12.60 38.47
N GLY A 174 53.93 12.63 37.26
CA GLY A 174 53.55 11.78 36.14
C GLY A 174 53.66 10.29 36.44
N GLN A 175 52.56 9.56 36.21
CA GLN A 175 52.59 8.11 36.09
C GLN A 175 53.31 7.72 34.79
N PRO A 176 54.27 6.78 34.83
CA PRO A 176 54.92 6.28 33.62
C PRO A 176 53.93 5.48 32.75
N PRO A 177 54.07 5.53 31.41
CA PRO A 177 53.15 4.86 30.50
C PRO A 177 53.22 3.34 30.66
N VAL A 178 52.04 2.72 30.78
CA VAL A 178 51.88 1.26 30.82
C VAL A 178 52.30 0.68 29.46
N PRO A 179 53.20 -0.33 29.41
CA PRO A 179 53.62 -0.93 28.16
C PRO A 179 52.47 -1.70 27.49
N PRO A 180 52.39 -1.69 26.14
CA PRO A 180 51.33 -2.38 25.42
C PRO A 180 51.44 -3.91 25.60
N PRO A 181 50.30 -4.63 25.61
CA PRO A 181 50.29 -6.09 25.76
C PRO A 181 50.98 -6.77 24.56
N PRO A 182 51.60 -7.95 24.79
CA PRO A 182 52.26 -8.70 23.73
C PRO A 182 51.27 -9.18 22.66
N PRO A 183 51.69 -9.27 21.39
CA PRO A 183 50.83 -9.75 20.31
C PRO A 183 50.41 -11.21 20.53
N PRO A 184 49.18 -11.60 20.14
CA PRO A 184 48.72 -12.96 20.27
C PRO A 184 49.56 -13.92 19.40
N PRO A 185 49.70 -15.19 19.82
CA PRO A 185 50.44 -16.19 19.05
C PRO A 185 49.81 -16.42 17.67
N PRO A 186 50.61 -16.81 16.66
CA PRO A 186 50.11 -17.05 15.31
C PRO A 186 49.07 -18.17 15.32
N ALA A 187 47.91 -17.89 14.71
CA ALA A 187 46.83 -18.85 14.57
C ALA A 187 47.31 -20.10 13.82
N SER A 188 46.96 -21.27 14.34
CA SER A 188 47.25 -22.55 13.70
C SER A 188 46.56 -22.62 12.32
N PRO A 189 47.20 -23.24 11.31
CA PRO A 189 46.60 -23.38 9.99
C PRO A 189 45.31 -24.20 10.07
N PRO A 190 44.27 -23.81 9.30
CA PRO A 190 43.01 -24.54 9.30
C PRO A 190 43.20 -25.97 8.75
N PRO A 191 42.44 -26.95 9.25
CA PRO A 191 42.47 -28.31 8.72
C PRO A 191 42.03 -28.33 7.24
N PRO A 192 42.51 -29.30 6.45
CA PRO A 192 42.10 -29.44 5.06
C PRO A 192 40.59 -29.67 4.96
N PRO A 193 39.93 -29.14 3.90
CA PRO A 193 38.50 -29.30 3.70
C PRO A 193 38.15 -30.79 3.54
N ALA A 194 37.12 -31.22 4.26
CA ALA A 194 36.55 -32.55 4.09
C ALA A 194 36.08 -32.75 2.63
N PRO A 195 36.21 -33.97 2.07
CA PRO A 195 35.69 -34.26 0.74
C PRO A 195 34.18 -34.00 0.71
N GLY A 196 33.75 -33.16 -0.23
CA GLY A 196 32.34 -32.79 -0.38
C GLY A 196 31.45 -34.01 -0.68
N PRO A 197 30.19 -34.00 -0.23
CA PRO A 197 29.26 -35.08 -0.51
C PRO A 197 29.07 -35.24 -2.02
N ALA A 198 29.05 -36.48 -2.49
CA ALA A 198 28.73 -36.82 -3.87
C ALA A 198 27.39 -36.17 -4.28
N PRO A 199 27.24 -35.72 -5.54
CA PRO A 199 26.01 -35.11 -6.01
C PRO A 199 24.86 -36.10 -5.83
N ALA A 200 23.89 -35.71 -5.00
CA ALA A 200 22.64 -36.45 -4.86
C ALA A 200 21.97 -36.50 -6.23
N GLU A 201 21.68 -37.71 -6.70
CA GLU A 201 20.90 -37.93 -7.91
C GLU A 201 19.55 -37.23 -7.75
N HIS A 202 19.23 -36.31 -8.68
CA HIS A 202 17.94 -35.67 -8.72
C HIS A 202 16.86 -36.76 -8.93
N PRO A 203 15.79 -36.79 -8.12
CA PRO A 203 14.70 -37.72 -8.37
C PRO A 203 14.10 -37.46 -9.76
N PRO A 204 13.66 -38.51 -10.48
CA PRO A 204 13.01 -38.34 -11.77
C PRO A 204 11.79 -37.43 -11.62
N ALA A 205 11.55 -36.58 -12.62
CA ALA A 205 10.36 -35.75 -12.68
C ALA A 205 9.11 -36.67 -12.61
N PRO A 206 8.06 -36.29 -11.86
CA PRO A 206 6.85 -37.10 -11.77
C PRO A 206 6.23 -37.27 -13.15
N ASP A 207 5.72 -38.48 -13.42
CA ASP A 207 4.99 -38.79 -14.64
C ASP A 207 3.78 -37.84 -14.78
N ALA A 208 3.53 -37.36 -16.00
CA ALA A 208 2.50 -36.34 -16.28
C ALA A 208 1.07 -36.76 -15.91
N ASP A 209 0.85 -38.05 -15.64
CA ASP A 209 -0.44 -38.63 -15.29
C ASP A 209 -0.76 -38.59 -13.77
N ASP A 210 0.19 -38.17 -12.92
CA ASP A 210 0.04 -38.08 -11.46
C ASP A 210 -0.14 -36.63 -10.94
N VAL A 211 -0.51 -35.70 -11.81
CA VAL A 211 -0.90 -34.35 -11.40
C VAL A 211 -2.36 -34.41 -10.93
N PRO A 212 -2.65 -34.25 -9.63
CA PRO A 212 -3.99 -34.46 -9.11
C PRO A 212 -4.97 -33.44 -9.70
N LEU A 213 -6.23 -33.84 -9.88
CA LEU A 213 -7.24 -33.04 -10.58
C LEU A 213 -7.40 -31.61 -10.01
N TRP A 214 -7.24 -31.43 -8.70
CA TRP A 214 -7.28 -30.12 -8.04
C TRP A 214 -6.12 -29.20 -8.45
N SER A 215 -4.98 -29.74 -8.91
CA SER A 215 -3.88 -28.94 -9.47
C SER A 215 -4.20 -28.38 -10.87
N VAL A 216 -5.17 -28.99 -11.58
CA VAL A 216 -5.66 -28.51 -12.89
C VAL A 216 -6.96 -27.71 -12.71
N MET A 217 -7.71 -27.97 -11.64
CA MET A 217 -8.98 -27.33 -11.29
C MET A 217 -8.95 -26.83 -9.83
N PRO A 218 -8.38 -25.64 -9.56
CA PRO A 218 -8.21 -25.09 -8.21
C PRO A 218 -9.53 -24.90 -7.46
N GLU A 219 -10.63 -24.71 -8.19
CA GLU A 219 -12.00 -24.63 -7.67
C GLU A 219 -12.42 -25.89 -6.88
N LEU A 220 -11.70 -27.00 -7.06
CA LEU A 220 -11.91 -28.26 -6.35
C LEU A 220 -10.96 -28.44 -5.15
N ASP A 221 -10.01 -27.52 -4.93
CA ASP A 221 -9.19 -27.52 -3.70
C ASP A 221 -10.09 -27.09 -2.54
N PRO A 222 -10.27 -27.91 -1.49
CA PRO A 222 -11.05 -27.49 -0.33
C PRO A 222 -10.46 -26.20 0.25
N GLU A 223 -11.32 -25.21 0.50
CA GLU A 223 -10.92 -23.95 1.09
C GLU A 223 -10.10 -24.22 2.37
N LYS A 224 -8.85 -23.76 2.35
CA LYS A 224 -7.99 -23.90 3.53
C LYS A 224 -8.60 -23.08 4.66
N PRO A 225 -8.67 -23.64 5.87
CA PRO A 225 -9.19 -22.90 7.01
C PRO A 225 -8.36 -21.63 7.23
N LEU A 226 -9.03 -20.56 7.61
CA LEU A 226 -8.35 -19.32 7.97
C LEU A 226 -7.38 -19.57 9.13
N PRO A 227 -6.20 -18.91 9.13
CA PRO A 227 -5.34 -18.92 10.30
C PRO A 227 -6.12 -18.47 11.54
N VAL A 228 -5.82 -19.07 12.69
CA VAL A 228 -6.54 -18.83 13.96
C VAL A 228 -6.60 -17.34 14.34
N THR A 229 -5.57 -16.58 13.95
CA THR A 229 -5.44 -15.15 14.27
C THR A 229 -6.00 -14.23 13.19
N ALA A 230 -6.55 -14.78 12.11
CA ALA A 230 -7.20 -14.00 11.07
C ALA A 230 -8.59 -13.55 11.54
N ILE A 231 -9.00 -12.34 11.15
CA ILE A 231 -10.34 -11.81 11.46
C ILE A 231 -11.12 -11.79 10.15
N ASP A 232 -12.12 -12.67 10.06
CA ASP A 232 -13.08 -12.66 8.96
C ASP A 232 -14.02 -11.46 9.11
N LEU A 233 -14.12 -10.66 8.05
CA LEU A 233 -14.97 -9.47 7.98
C LEU A 233 -16.24 -9.70 7.16
N GLY A 234 -16.43 -10.92 6.62
CA GLY A 234 -17.46 -11.22 5.64
C GLY A 234 -17.07 -10.83 4.21
N ASP A 235 -17.90 -11.19 3.24
CA ASP A 235 -17.73 -10.86 1.81
C ASP A 235 -16.36 -11.24 1.22
N GLY A 236 -15.74 -12.29 1.74
CA GLY A 236 -14.40 -12.73 1.34
C GLY A 236 -13.24 -11.86 1.85
N ARG A 237 -13.53 -10.84 2.68
CA ARG A 237 -12.53 -9.94 3.26
C ARG A 237 -12.01 -10.47 4.59
N VAL A 238 -10.69 -10.48 4.76
CA VAL A 238 -10.06 -11.02 5.98
C VAL A 238 -8.85 -10.18 6.39
N LEU A 239 -8.78 -9.75 7.64
CA LEU A 239 -7.55 -9.22 8.22
C LEU A 239 -6.61 -10.36 8.60
N LEU A 240 -5.36 -10.32 8.15
CA LEU A 240 -4.38 -11.39 8.41
C LEU A 240 -3.43 -11.00 9.55
N ARG A 241 -2.75 -12.00 10.15
CA ARG A 241 -1.99 -11.90 11.42
C ARG A 241 -1.00 -10.76 11.50
N ALA A 242 -0.40 -10.34 10.39
CA ALA A 242 0.64 -9.30 10.36
C ALA A 242 0.08 -7.99 10.92
N ARG A 243 0.18 -7.81 12.24
CA ARG A 243 -0.44 -6.75 13.04
C ARG A 243 0.53 -6.35 14.16
N ASP A 244 0.40 -5.13 14.65
CA ASP A 244 1.03 -4.72 15.91
C ASP A 244 0.71 -5.72 17.04
N ARG A 245 1.70 -5.97 17.90
CA ARG A 245 1.52 -6.74 19.14
C ARG A 245 0.72 -5.94 20.18
N TYR A 246 0.98 -4.63 20.26
CA TYR A 246 0.36 -3.69 21.21
C TYR A 246 -0.14 -2.43 20.49
N ARG A 247 -1.11 -1.73 21.06
CA ARG A 247 -1.60 -0.45 20.53
C ARG A 247 -0.43 0.52 20.39
N GLN A 248 -0.29 1.12 19.20
CA GLN A 248 0.74 2.08 18.88
C GLN A 248 0.15 3.48 18.81
N ARG A 249 0.85 4.45 19.40
CA ARG A 249 0.52 5.87 19.26
C ARG A 249 0.84 6.31 17.83
N ILE A 250 -0.16 6.81 17.12
CA ILE A 250 -0.01 7.29 15.74
C ILE A 250 0.26 8.78 15.76
N THR A 251 1.49 9.16 15.45
CA THR A 251 1.95 10.56 15.48
C THR A 251 1.89 11.22 14.09
N GLY A 252 2.26 12.50 14.03
CA GLY A 252 2.39 13.24 12.78
C GLY A 252 1.08 13.42 12.02
N ARG A 253 1.16 13.50 10.68
CA ARG A 253 0.00 13.75 9.83
C ARG A 253 -1.01 12.60 9.87
N ALA A 254 -0.54 11.36 9.96
CA ALA A 254 -1.40 10.18 10.13
C ALA A 254 -2.23 10.28 11.42
N GLY A 255 -1.60 10.65 12.54
CA GLY A 255 -2.29 10.85 13.82
C GLY A 255 -3.37 11.92 13.75
N GLN A 256 -3.08 13.03 13.08
CA GLN A 256 -4.04 14.12 12.87
C GLN A 256 -5.27 13.67 12.07
N VAL A 257 -5.07 12.90 10.99
CA VAL A 257 -6.17 12.37 10.16
C VAL A 257 -7.02 11.37 10.95
N VAL A 258 -6.39 10.48 11.72
CA VAL A 258 -7.11 9.55 12.60
C VAL A 258 -7.90 10.31 13.67
N ARG A 259 -7.31 11.31 14.32
CA ARG A 259 -8.00 12.14 15.31
C ARG A 259 -9.23 12.82 14.69
N ALA A 260 -9.07 13.49 13.55
CA ALA A 260 -10.16 14.18 12.87
C ALA A 260 -11.31 13.22 12.51
N TYR A 261 -10.98 12.00 12.07
CA TYR A 261 -11.98 10.96 11.82
C TYR A 261 -12.72 10.56 13.10
N VAL A 262 -12.01 10.34 14.21
CA VAL A 262 -12.64 9.99 15.50
C VAL A 262 -13.55 11.12 15.99
N GLU A 263 -13.09 12.37 15.95
CA GLU A 263 -13.88 13.55 16.37
C GLU A 263 -15.16 13.67 15.54
N GLN A 264 -15.07 13.46 14.23
CA GLN A 264 -16.21 13.51 13.33
C GLN A 264 -17.28 12.43 13.64
N HIS A 265 -16.87 11.22 14.05
CA HIS A 265 -17.79 10.09 14.24
C HIS A 265 -18.26 9.92 15.69
N SER A 266 -17.46 10.31 16.67
CA SER A 266 -17.85 10.29 18.09
C SER A 266 -18.60 11.54 18.54
N GLY A 267 -18.41 12.67 17.84
CA GLY A 267 -18.89 13.99 18.27
C GLY A 267 -18.07 14.60 19.41
N GLU A 268 -17.03 13.91 19.89
CA GLU A 268 -16.08 14.43 20.88
C GLU A 268 -15.01 15.30 20.21
N GLN A 269 -14.43 16.22 20.98
CA GLN A 269 -13.30 17.04 20.53
C GLN A 269 -12.08 16.70 21.39
N TYR A 270 -10.94 16.42 20.75
CA TYR A 270 -9.71 16.15 21.45
C TYR A 270 -8.72 17.30 21.31
N ALA A 271 -7.89 17.50 22.32
CA ALA A 271 -6.83 18.51 22.27
C ALA A 271 -5.86 18.26 21.11
N ASP A 272 -5.23 19.32 20.59
CA ASP A 272 -4.28 19.21 19.45
C ASP A 272 -3.07 18.31 19.68
N ARG A 273 -2.72 18.09 20.95
CA ARG A 273 -1.66 17.16 21.37
C ARG A 273 -2.12 15.70 21.48
N TYR A 274 -3.41 15.42 21.36
CA TYR A 274 -3.94 14.08 21.44
C TYR A 274 -3.39 13.21 20.31
N THR A 275 -2.87 12.05 20.67
CA THR A 275 -2.23 11.11 19.75
C THR A 275 -2.97 9.78 19.83
N PRO A 276 -3.78 9.41 18.83
CA PRO A 276 -4.63 8.22 18.90
C PRO A 276 -3.76 6.95 18.99
N ALA A 277 -4.20 6.00 19.83
CA ALA A 277 -3.52 4.72 20.02
C ALA A 277 -4.35 3.56 19.44
N LEU A 278 -3.84 2.90 18.41
CA LEU A 278 -4.55 1.83 17.70
C LEU A 278 -3.64 0.65 17.34
N LEU A 279 -4.24 -0.48 17.00
CA LEU A 279 -3.53 -1.64 16.44
C LEU A 279 -3.53 -1.51 14.92
N ARG A 280 -2.36 -1.57 14.28
CA ARG A 280 -2.25 -1.57 12.82
C ARG A 280 -2.14 -3.00 12.31
N TRP A 281 -2.87 -3.30 11.25
CA TRP A 281 -2.69 -4.49 10.43
C TRP A 281 -1.99 -4.12 9.13
N ALA A 282 -1.15 -5.03 8.66
CA ALA A 282 -0.33 -4.88 7.46
C ALA A 282 -0.83 -5.68 6.26
N ARG A 283 -1.80 -6.58 6.45
CA ARG A 283 -2.28 -7.49 5.40
C ARG A 283 -3.79 -7.66 5.48
N MET A 284 -4.44 -7.55 4.33
CA MET A 284 -5.86 -7.81 4.17
C MET A 284 -6.09 -8.63 2.90
N ARG A 285 -6.83 -9.74 3.02
CA ARG A 285 -7.38 -10.47 1.88
C ARG A 285 -8.60 -9.74 1.36
N LEU A 286 -8.66 -9.53 0.05
CA LEU A 286 -9.78 -8.94 -0.68
C LEU A 286 -10.73 -10.04 -1.19
N PRO A 287 -11.97 -9.69 -1.60
CA PRO A 287 -12.94 -10.67 -2.10
C PRO A 287 -12.44 -11.46 -3.32
N ASN A 288 -11.58 -10.85 -4.13
CA ASN A 288 -10.94 -11.47 -5.29
C ASN A 288 -9.71 -12.33 -4.95
N GLY A 289 -9.52 -12.68 -3.67
CA GLY A 289 -8.39 -13.47 -3.19
C GLY A 289 -7.04 -12.74 -3.10
N GLN A 290 -6.94 -11.51 -3.62
CA GLN A 290 -5.70 -10.73 -3.54
C GLN A 290 -5.39 -10.35 -2.09
N ILE A 291 -4.10 -10.28 -1.75
CA ILE A 291 -3.63 -9.77 -0.46
C ILE A 291 -3.13 -8.34 -0.67
N ALA A 292 -3.92 -7.38 -0.20
CA ALA A 292 -3.48 -5.99 -0.05
C ALA A 292 -2.55 -5.89 1.15
N ARG A 293 -1.43 -5.20 0.97
CA ARG A 293 -0.40 -5.00 2.00
C ARG A 293 -0.31 -3.55 2.40
N SER A 294 0.41 -3.25 3.48
CA SER A 294 0.60 -1.89 3.94
C SER A 294 2.03 -1.39 3.74
N ALA A 295 2.17 -0.10 3.47
CA ALA A 295 3.45 0.58 3.40
C ALA A 295 4.22 0.48 4.72
N TRP A 296 3.53 0.46 5.87
CA TRP A 296 4.15 0.33 7.19
C TRP A 296 5.07 -0.90 7.31
N LYS A 297 4.65 -2.09 6.88
CA LYS A 297 5.52 -3.29 6.94
C LYS A 297 6.34 -3.51 5.67
N GLU A 298 5.86 -3.10 4.49
CA GLU A 298 6.62 -3.28 3.26
C GLU A 298 7.85 -2.37 3.15
N SER A 299 7.75 -1.12 3.61
CA SER A 299 8.82 -0.13 3.40
C SER A 299 10.11 -0.45 4.14
N HIS A 300 10.05 -1.36 5.13
CA HIS A 300 11.22 -1.87 5.85
C HIS A 300 11.93 -3.00 5.11
N LYS A 301 11.32 -3.58 4.07
CA LYS A 301 11.92 -4.64 3.26
C LYS A 301 12.73 -4.02 2.11
N GLY A 302 13.89 -4.60 1.80
CA GLY A 302 14.67 -4.19 0.64
C GLY A 302 13.92 -4.46 -0.67
N LEU A 303 14.10 -3.62 -1.70
CA LEU A 303 13.35 -3.69 -2.97
C LEU A 303 13.34 -5.08 -3.63
N THR A 304 14.39 -5.89 -3.45
CA THR A 304 14.47 -7.26 -3.99
C THR A 304 13.59 -8.27 -3.25
N ARG A 305 13.12 -7.94 -2.05
CA ARG A 305 12.27 -8.77 -1.18
C ARG A 305 10.85 -8.24 -1.04
N VAL A 306 10.59 -7.00 -1.46
CA VAL A 306 9.26 -6.38 -1.40
C VAL A 306 8.37 -6.96 -2.49
N ARG A 307 7.24 -7.54 -2.09
CA ARG A 307 6.16 -7.93 -3.00
C ARG A 307 5.16 -6.77 -3.08
N MET A 308 5.50 -5.71 -3.81
CA MET A 308 4.75 -4.45 -3.88
C MET A 308 3.24 -4.70 -4.11
N ALA A 309 2.46 -4.73 -3.03
CA ALA A 309 1.01 -4.94 -3.05
C ALA A 309 0.28 -3.93 -2.14
N ARG A 310 0.92 -2.79 -1.91
CA ARG A 310 0.43 -1.68 -1.09
C ARG A 310 -0.48 -0.70 -1.82
N ASN A 311 -0.56 -0.77 -3.15
CA ASN A 311 -1.40 0.13 -3.94
C ASN A 311 -2.71 -0.54 -4.27
N VAL A 312 -3.81 0.20 -4.10
CA VAL A 312 -5.15 -0.31 -4.28
C VAL A 312 -5.97 0.61 -5.18
N ARG A 313 -6.92 0.00 -5.88
CA ARG A 313 -8.06 0.69 -6.48
C ARG A 313 -9.23 0.62 -5.51
N TYR A 314 -9.88 1.75 -5.28
CA TYR A 314 -11.06 1.83 -4.43
C TYR A 314 -12.12 2.74 -5.06
N LEU A 315 -13.38 2.57 -4.63
CA LEU A 315 -14.47 3.48 -4.98
C LEU A 315 -14.52 4.61 -3.95
N ASP A 316 -14.27 5.84 -4.38
CA ASP A 316 -14.38 7.00 -3.50
C ASP A 316 -15.84 7.42 -3.37
N GLU A 317 -16.44 7.18 -2.22
CA GLU A 317 -17.85 7.45 -1.94
C GLU A 317 -18.21 8.94 -2.04
N GLU A 318 -17.26 9.84 -1.74
CA GLU A 318 -17.50 11.29 -1.81
C GLU A 318 -17.58 11.79 -3.26
N LEU A 319 -16.82 11.16 -4.15
CA LEU A 319 -16.71 11.55 -5.56
C LEU A 319 -17.46 10.63 -6.51
N ASP A 320 -18.07 9.56 -5.99
CA ASP A 320 -18.73 8.48 -6.74
C ASP A 320 -17.90 8.01 -7.95
N SER A 321 -16.60 7.82 -7.72
CA SER A 321 -15.65 7.50 -8.79
C SER A 321 -14.49 6.64 -8.33
N GLU A 322 -13.85 5.95 -9.28
CA GLU A 322 -12.68 5.13 -8.99
C GLU A 322 -11.47 6.02 -8.70
N ALA A 323 -10.75 5.66 -7.65
CA ALA A 323 -9.50 6.30 -7.25
C ALA A 323 -8.45 5.25 -6.91
N TYR A 324 -7.21 5.71 -6.82
CA TYR A 324 -6.06 4.89 -6.45
C TYR A 324 -5.42 5.46 -5.20
N ALA A 325 -4.97 4.58 -4.31
CA ALA A 325 -4.26 4.98 -3.10
C ALA A 325 -3.21 3.96 -2.69
N GLU A 326 -2.22 4.41 -1.94
CA GLU A 326 -1.27 3.56 -1.24
C GLU A 326 -1.72 3.35 0.20
N VAL A 327 -1.97 2.10 0.58
CA VAL A 327 -2.35 1.73 1.94
C VAL A 327 -1.18 1.94 2.89
N GLN A 328 -1.36 2.76 3.91
CA GLN A 328 -0.38 2.98 4.96
C GLN A 328 -0.48 1.90 6.05
N PHE A 329 -1.71 1.61 6.50
CA PHE A 329 -2.07 0.49 7.36
C PHE A 329 -3.59 0.32 7.45
N PHE A 330 -4.03 -0.86 7.88
CA PHE A 330 -5.43 -1.13 8.24
C PHE A 330 -5.61 -1.08 9.75
N PHE A 331 -6.81 -0.78 10.24
CA PHE A 331 -7.13 -0.79 11.67
C PHE A 331 -8.63 -1.03 11.88
N GLN A 332 -9.01 -1.37 13.12
CA GLN A 332 -10.41 -1.50 13.51
C GLN A 332 -10.84 -0.31 14.36
N SER A 333 -12.07 0.14 14.16
CA SER A 333 -12.73 1.22 14.87
C SER A 333 -14.05 0.72 15.43
N ASP A 334 -14.33 1.06 16.68
CA ASP A 334 -15.54 0.70 17.43
C ASP A 334 -16.33 1.94 17.86
N LEU A 335 -16.18 3.03 17.11
CA LEU A 335 -16.89 4.29 17.35
C LEU A 335 -18.39 4.21 17.01
N GLU A 336 -18.79 3.22 16.22
CA GLU A 336 -20.17 2.99 15.82
C GLU A 336 -20.70 1.69 16.47
N ASP A 337 -22.01 1.47 16.40
CA ASP A 337 -22.66 0.27 16.96
C ASP A 337 -22.07 -1.05 16.42
N GLU A 338 -21.53 -1.02 15.20
CA GLU A 338 -20.83 -2.13 14.59
C GLU A 338 -19.34 -1.81 14.37
N PRO A 339 -18.42 -2.73 14.74
CA PRO A 339 -17.00 -2.51 14.54
C PRO A 339 -16.69 -2.42 13.04
N LYS A 340 -16.14 -1.29 12.63
CA LYS A 340 -15.70 -1.04 11.25
C LYS A 340 -14.22 -1.33 11.10
N THR A 341 -13.87 -1.88 9.94
CA THR A 341 -12.46 -1.99 9.54
C THR A 341 -12.16 -0.89 8.54
N LEU A 342 -11.11 -0.13 8.80
CA LEU A 342 -10.73 1.05 8.06
C LEU A 342 -9.30 0.91 7.54
N ALA A 343 -8.98 1.67 6.50
CA ALA A 343 -7.63 1.82 6.00
C ALA A 343 -7.23 3.30 6.04
N LEU A 344 -6.05 3.58 6.58
CA LEU A 344 -5.39 4.86 6.32
C LEU A 344 -4.66 4.72 4.98
N VAL A 345 -4.95 5.60 4.04
CA VAL A 345 -4.40 5.56 2.69
C VAL A 345 -3.84 6.91 2.28
N SER A 346 -2.81 6.90 1.42
CA SER A 346 -2.29 8.08 0.72
C SER A 346 -2.86 8.10 -0.70
N VAL A 347 -3.75 9.05 -0.98
CA VAL A 347 -4.52 9.09 -2.23
C VAL A 347 -3.69 9.69 -3.37
N TYR A 348 -3.59 8.97 -4.49
CA TYR A 348 -2.95 9.49 -5.69
C TYR A 348 -3.77 10.64 -6.29
N SER A 349 -3.13 11.55 -7.03
CA SER A 349 -3.85 12.63 -7.69
C SER A 349 -4.88 12.12 -8.70
N ALA A 350 -5.82 13.00 -9.09
CA ALA A 350 -6.62 12.81 -10.29
C ALA A 350 -5.73 12.53 -11.52
N PRO A 351 -6.25 11.78 -12.51
CA PRO A 351 -5.48 11.41 -13.69
C PRO A 351 -5.20 12.63 -14.57
N ASP A 352 -4.09 12.57 -15.31
CA ASP A 352 -3.80 13.48 -16.39
C ASP A 352 -4.88 13.35 -17.49
N THR A 353 -5.70 14.40 -17.63
CA THR A 353 -6.89 14.35 -18.49
C THR A 353 -6.55 14.24 -19.97
N GLU A 354 -5.39 14.76 -20.40
CA GLU A 354 -4.95 14.70 -21.80
C GLU A 354 -4.51 13.28 -22.13
N LEU A 355 -3.62 12.70 -21.32
CA LEU A 355 -3.16 11.31 -21.50
C LEU A 355 -4.31 10.31 -21.38
N LEU A 356 -5.25 10.55 -20.45
CA LEU A 356 -6.43 9.71 -20.31
C LEU A 356 -7.33 9.81 -21.55
N ALA A 357 -7.51 11.00 -22.13
CA ALA A 357 -8.31 11.18 -23.34
C ALA A 357 -7.64 10.57 -24.58
N GLU A 358 -6.35 10.83 -24.80
CA GLU A 358 -5.57 10.30 -25.92
C GLU A 358 -5.49 8.77 -25.91
N SER A 359 -5.43 8.17 -24.72
CA SER A 359 -5.41 6.72 -24.53
C SER A 359 -6.80 6.08 -24.55
N ASN A 360 -7.88 6.81 -24.87
CA ASN A 360 -9.27 6.32 -24.79
C ASN A 360 -9.62 5.74 -23.41
N LYS A 361 -9.22 6.42 -22.34
CA LYS A 361 -9.45 6.08 -20.94
C LYS A 361 -8.75 4.80 -20.46
N THR A 362 -7.68 4.38 -21.14
CA THR A 362 -6.93 3.18 -20.74
C THR A 362 -5.72 3.49 -19.87
N LEU A 363 -5.09 4.66 -20.04
CA LEU A 363 -3.89 5.05 -19.31
C LEU A 363 -4.21 6.05 -18.19
N TRP A 364 -4.20 5.58 -16.94
CA TRP A 364 -4.39 6.43 -15.76
C TRP A 364 -3.04 6.87 -15.20
N VAL A 365 -2.57 8.05 -15.60
CA VAL A 365 -1.32 8.65 -15.10
C VAL A 365 -1.62 9.65 -13.97
N CYS A 366 -0.99 9.50 -12.82
CA CYS A 366 -1.21 10.36 -11.65
C CYS A 366 0.09 10.60 -10.85
N LYS A 367 0.02 11.47 -9.85
CA LYS A 367 1.13 11.79 -8.95
C LYS A 367 0.92 11.18 -7.58
N TYR A 368 1.98 10.65 -6.98
CA TYR A 368 1.99 10.27 -5.57
C TYR A 368 2.12 11.53 -4.70
N ARG A 369 1.31 11.63 -3.65
CA ARG A 369 1.24 12.82 -2.78
C ARG A 369 1.64 12.52 -1.33
N GLY A 370 1.95 11.27 -0.99
CA GLY A 370 2.41 10.88 0.34
C GLY A 370 1.48 11.39 1.45
N GLU A 371 2.09 11.96 2.49
CA GLU A 371 1.38 12.39 3.71
C GLU A 371 0.39 13.55 3.50
N GLU A 372 0.59 14.36 2.45
CA GLU A 372 -0.29 15.50 2.15
C GLU A 372 -1.71 15.07 1.73
N SER A 373 -1.86 13.79 1.36
CA SER A 373 -3.08 13.21 0.80
C SER A 373 -3.63 12.04 1.62
N LEU A 374 -3.33 12.02 2.92
CA LEU A 374 -3.84 10.98 3.81
C LEU A 374 -5.36 11.11 3.98
N LYS A 375 -6.06 9.99 3.79
CA LYS A 375 -7.50 9.84 3.96
C LYS A 375 -7.80 8.51 4.65
N ILE A 376 -8.87 8.46 5.44
CA ILE A 376 -9.40 7.21 5.98
C ILE A 376 -10.53 6.75 5.06
N ILE A 377 -10.51 5.48 4.68
CA ILE A 377 -11.55 4.84 3.88
C ILE A 377 -12.02 3.55 4.54
N ASP A 378 -13.27 3.17 4.30
CA ASP A 378 -13.76 1.83 4.63
C ASP A 378 -13.06 0.80 3.75
N VAL A 379 -12.64 -0.32 4.33
CA VAL A 379 -11.98 -1.39 3.56
C VAL A 379 -12.90 -2.03 2.52
N ARG A 380 -14.22 -1.91 2.67
CA ARG A 380 -15.23 -2.37 1.71
C ARG A 380 -15.15 -1.60 0.39
N ALA A 381 -14.69 -0.35 0.42
CA ALA A 381 -14.47 0.46 -0.78
C ALA A 381 -13.31 -0.07 -1.63
N ILE A 382 -12.37 -0.82 -1.04
CA ILE A 382 -11.21 -1.37 -1.75
C ILE A 382 -11.66 -2.52 -2.65
N ALA A 383 -11.48 -2.33 -3.96
CA ALA A 383 -11.89 -3.28 -4.99
C ALA A 383 -10.79 -4.27 -5.35
N SER A 384 -9.55 -3.78 -5.55
CA SER A 384 -8.42 -4.62 -5.98
C SER A 384 -7.07 -4.00 -5.64
N VAL A 385 -6.03 -4.83 -5.61
CA VAL A 385 -4.63 -4.43 -5.61
C VAL A 385 -4.22 -4.08 -7.04
N VAL A 386 -3.46 -2.99 -7.19
CA VAL A 386 -2.91 -2.53 -8.46
C VAL A 386 -1.40 -2.32 -8.36
N ALA A 387 -0.72 -2.35 -9.50
CA ALA A 387 0.65 -1.88 -9.57
C ALA A 387 0.65 -0.40 -9.97
N MET A 388 1.44 0.41 -9.28
CA MET A 388 1.70 1.80 -9.65
C MET A 388 3.11 1.87 -10.23
N VAL A 389 3.19 1.96 -11.55
CA VAL A 389 4.45 1.86 -12.29
C VAL A 389 4.95 3.26 -12.61
N PRO A 390 6.24 3.58 -12.44
CA PRO A 390 6.79 4.87 -12.86
C PRO A 390 6.48 5.17 -14.33
N TYR A 391 5.88 6.33 -14.59
CA TYR A 391 5.68 6.88 -15.93
C TYR A 391 6.83 7.82 -16.29
N ASP A 392 7.18 8.70 -15.35
CA ASP A 392 8.35 9.57 -15.39
C ASP A 392 8.88 9.81 -13.96
N GLU A 393 9.73 10.83 -13.77
CA GLU A 393 10.34 11.16 -12.47
C GLU A 393 9.32 11.54 -11.38
N THR A 394 8.13 12.01 -11.76
CA THR A 394 7.13 12.58 -10.84
C THR A 394 5.77 11.90 -10.92
N ARG A 395 5.52 11.16 -11.99
CA ARG A 395 4.24 10.52 -12.28
C ARG A 395 4.38 9.01 -12.34
N VAL A 396 3.30 8.35 -11.94
CA VAL A 396 3.11 6.90 -12.05
C VAL A 396 1.86 6.64 -12.86
N PHE A 397 1.73 5.43 -13.40
CA PHE A 397 0.50 4.98 -14.03
C PHE A 397 0.00 3.69 -13.39
N ALA A 398 -1.32 3.56 -13.31
CA ALA A 398 -1.96 2.40 -12.73
C ALA A 398 -1.97 1.23 -13.72
N VAL A 399 -1.56 0.06 -13.26
CA VAL A 399 -1.63 -1.20 -13.99
C VAL A 399 -2.46 -2.16 -13.16
N HIS A 400 -3.62 -2.52 -13.70
CA HIS A 400 -4.45 -3.58 -13.13
C HIS A 400 -3.73 -4.90 -13.33
N LYS A 401 -3.72 -5.73 -12.28
CA LYS A 401 -3.17 -7.07 -12.37
C LYS A 401 -4.12 -7.96 -13.18
N MET A 402 -4.06 -7.84 -14.50
CA MET A 402 -4.76 -8.70 -15.44
C MET A 402 -4.29 -10.14 -15.21
N GLY A 403 -5.22 -11.07 -14.98
CA GLY A 403 -4.90 -12.50 -14.89
C GLY A 403 -4.86 -13.13 -13.49
N LEU A 404 -5.30 -12.44 -12.43
CA LEU A 404 -5.58 -13.12 -11.15
C LEU A 404 -6.99 -13.74 -11.12
N GLU A 405 -7.92 -13.25 -11.93
CA GLU A 405 -9.23 -13.89 -12.15
C GLU A 405 -9.10 -15.23 -12.90
N VAL A 406 -8.01 -15.41 -13.66
CA VAL A 406 -7.62 -16.69 -14.31
C VAL A 406 -6.60 -17.45 -13.45
N GLY A 407 -6.17 -16.85 -12.34
CA GLY A 407 -4.94 -17.16 -11.62
C GLY A 407 -5.14 -17.67 -10.19
N GLU A 408 -6.32 -18.17 -9.84
CA GLU A 408 -6.42 -19.15 -8.74
C GLU A 408 -5.60 -20.42 -9.05
N MET A 409 -5.08 -20.54 -10.29
CA MET A 409 -4.29 -21.66 -10.78
C MET A 409 -2.81 -21.69 -10.40
N VAL A 410 -2.14 -20.61 -9.96
CA VAL A 410 -0.72 -20.71 -9.51
C VAL A 410 -0.31 -19.60 -8.51
N GLY A 411 -1.19 -19.22 -7.60
CA GLY A 411 -0.74 -18.52 -6.40
C GLY A 411 -0.17 -19.57 -5.45
N TYR A 412 1.15 -19.63 -5.25
CA TYR A 412 1.65 -20.17 -3.99
C TYR A 412 0.93 -19.36 -2.90
N MET A 413 -0.12 -19.94 -2.31
CA MET A 413 -0.73 -19.40 -1.11
C MET A 413 0.44 -19.15 -0.20
N GLU A 414 0.72 -17.88 0.06
CA GLU A 414 1.83 -17.55 0.92
C GLU A 414 1.51 -18.22 2.23
N LYS A 415 2.28 -19.27 2.56
CA LYS A 415 2.28 -19.75 3.93
C LYS A 415 2.62 -18.50 4.72
N ASP A 416 1.72 -18.12 5.62
CA ASP A 416 2.01 -17.16 6.67
C ASP A 416 3.17 -17.77 7.46
N ASN A 417 4.40 -17.62 6.97
CA ASN A 417 5.58 -18.02 7.69
C ASN A 417 5.57 -17.18 8.95
N GLU A 418 5.42 -17.84 10.08
CA GLU A 418 5.46 -17.25 11.42
C GLU A 418 6.83 -16.60 11.73
N GLU A 419 7.79 -16.76 10.82
CA GLU A 419 9.17 -16.24 10.87
C GLU A 419 9.30 -14.74 10.59
N ASP A 420 8.24 -14.01 10.18
CA ASP A 420 8.24 -12.53 10.12
C ASP A 420 8.03 -11.90 11.54
N SER A 421 8.21 -12.69 12.62
CA SER A 421 8.41 -12.17 13.98
C SER A 421 9.80 -11.54 14.05
N ASP A 422 9.91 -10.30 13.56
CA ASP A 422 11.05 -9.44 13.87
C ASP A 422 11.06 -9.26 15.40
N ASP A 423 11.85 -10.09 16.06
CA ASP A 423 12.36 -9.81 17.39
C ASP A 423 13.30 -8.62 17.22
N GLU A 424 12.72 -7.42 17.34
CA GLU A 424 13.47 -6.24 17.75
C GLU A 424 13.93 -6.55 19.18
N GLU A 425 15.12 -7.13 19.30
CA GLU A 425 15.91 -7.09 20.51
C GLU A 425 16.12 -5.60 20.81
N ASP A 426 15.32 -5.07 21.72
CA ASP A 426 15.63 -3.84 22.43
C ASP A 426 16.94 -4.11 23.19
N ASP A 427 18.06 -3.71 22.59
CA ASP A 427 19.32 -3.47 23.29
C ASP A 427 19.07 -2.26 24.23
N ASP A 428 18.56 -2.56 25.42
CA ASP A 428 18.61 -1.66 26.57
C ASP A 428 20.09 -1.45 26.95
N GLU A 429 20.60 -0.23 26.78
CA GLU A 429 21.84 0.27 27.40
C GLU A 429 21.57 1.52 28.24
#